data_AF-A0A1H7FNA1-F1
#
_entry.id   AF-A0A1H7FNA1-F1
#
_cell.length_a   1.000
_cell.length_b   1.000
_cell.length_c   1.000
_cell.angle_alpha   90.00
_cell.angle_beta   90.00
_cell.angle_gamma   90.00
#
_symmetry.space_group_name_H-M   'P 1'
#
loop_
_entity.id
_entity.type
_entity.pdbx_description
1 polymer ?
#
loop_
_entity_poly.entity_id
_entity_poly.type
_entity_poly.pdbx_seq_one_letter_code
_entity_poly.pdbx_strand_id
1 'polypeptide(L)'
;MFILLLQTIWLFISELAGKDLDFAVIIKFLTYATPRLIPMVLPLTILLTSIMIFGNFAENYEFAAMKSSGISLQRAMRTLAVFIFFVGIGAFLFSNTVIPSSERKFVNLRKNIVKVKPAMVITPNQFNDLGDINIRVSEKYGDNDQFLKDVIIHKKGARLGNFTVIKATDGELQGSIDSDLITLILNDGNYYEEVQPKSPKKKKKLPFAKTHFKQYALNIDLSSLDNVDMDAQQYSKGYNMLNVNGLREQIDTLSIQVNDEINATEDDVNRRNGFKELNRNLKIDTLKKATKDTLDLIEDRFNTKQKSQIYNLAFSNADGVIRRIQTAKRSLEVKKRALNKYEMSLHDKYALGIACVLLFFVGAPLGAIIRKGGLGLPIVIGVVLFLTYHFIGIFAKNGAEEGGVPPFVGSWLSTFIIFPLSIFLTYRATRDRGLASFDIVVQPIRDFFNKRSNKKDRINSSSIDQEINIEIGQNTLVEVEKDRTNFKENSSLVFTLFLLLLIVNIVITLISKDAGGNKTMLLVFNGLGGVSYLTFFIKSYFNLKNFYTKLKGLINEPSLILFLILGIPLFPIVYFFYNNRVNKDLKKIR
;
A
#
# COMPACT_ATOMS: atom_id res chain seq x y z
N MET A 1 17.12 4.39 12.46
CA MET A 1 16.69 5.81 12.34
C MET A 1 17.58 6.59 11.38
N PHE A 2 18.89 6.71 11.63
CA PHE A 2 19.83 7.46 10.78
C PHE A 2 19.73 7.13 9.27
N ILE A 3 19.70 5.85 8.90
CA ILE A 3 19.57 5.42 7.50
C ILE A 3 18.30 5.99 6.83
N LEU A 4 17.15 5.93 7.52
CA LEU A 4 15.89 6.47 6.97
C LEU A 4 15.88 8.00 6.94
N LEU A 5 16.59 8.67 7.85
CA LEU A 5 16.76 10.12 7.80
C LEU A 5 17.62 10.53 6.60
N LEU A 6 18.69 9.81 6.29
CA LEU A 6 19.46 10.04 5.07
C LEU A 6 18.61 9.81 3.82
N GLN A 7 17.80 8.75 3.79
CA GLN A 7 16.84 8.54 2.70
C GLN A 7 15.84 9.70 2.60
N THR A 8 15.40 10.26 3.73
CA THR A 8 14.49 11.41 3.75
C THR A 8 15.18 12.66 3.21
N ILE A 9 16.45 12.92 3.58
CA ILE A 9 17.26 14.01 3.01
C ILE A 9 17.35 13.86 1.49
N TRP A 10 17.61 12.64 1.02
CA TRP A 10 17.69 12.36 -0.42
C TRP A 10 16.35 12.60 -1.12
N LEU A 11 15.25 12.14 -0.53
CA LEU A 11 13.89 12.35 -1.07
C LEU A 11 13.55 13.83 -1.21
N PHE A 12 14.03 14.66 -0.27
CA PHE A 12 13.77 16.10 -0.22
C PHE A 12 14.99 16.92 -0.67
N ILE A 13 15.95 16.33 -1.38
CA ILE A 13 17.19 17.03 -1.76
C ILE A 13 16.90 18.22 -2.67
N SER A 14 15.92 18.10 -3.56
CA SER A 14 15.48 19.21 -4.41
C SER A 14 14.79 20.32 -3.62
N GLU A 15 14.22 20.04 -2.45
CA GLU A 15 13.63 21.02 -1.53
C GLU A 15 14.67 21.67 -0.63
N LEU A 16 15.82 21.02 -0.41
CA LEU A 16 16.84 21.43 0.56
C LEU A 16 18.14 21.98 -0.08
N ALA A 17 18.59 21.42 -1.20
CA ALA A 17 19.86 21.76 -1.85
C ALA A 17 19.70 22.89 -2.87
N GLY A 18 20.66 23.83 -2.88
CA GLY A 18 20.69 24.96 -3.83
C GLY A 18 19.71 26.08 -3.52
N LYS A 19 19.23 26.19 -2.26
CA LYS A 19 18.09 27.06 -1.88
C LYS A 19 18.39 28.09 -0.79
N ASP A 20 19.67 28.32 -0.47
CA ASP A 20 20.16 29.23 0.59
C ASP A 20 19.33 29.12 1.88
N LEU A 21 18.97 27.89 2.25
CA LEU A 21 18.25 27.63 3.49
C LEU A 21 19.24 27.74 4.64
N ASP A 22 18.88 28.53 5.64
CA ASP A 22 19.63 28.57 6.90
C ASP A 22 19.73 27.15 7.48
N PHE A 23 20.92 26.80 7.97
CA PHE A 23 21.21 25.51 8.56
C PHE A 23 20.23 25.16 9.70
N ALA A 24 19.77 26.17 10.46
CA ALA A 24 18.75 25.98 11.50
C ALA A 24 17.40 25.52 10.94
N VAL A 25 17.02 25.94 9.73
CA VAL A 25 15.80 25.50 9.04
C VAL A 25 15.91 24.04 8.63
N ILE A 26 17.09 23.61 8.15
CA ILE A 26 17.36 22.21 7.80
C ILE A 26 17.25 21.32 9.05
N ILE A 27 17.81 21.73 10.18
CA ILE A 27 17.68 20.98 11.44
C ILE A 27 16.20 20.88 11.88
N LYS A 28 15.44 21.98 11.81
CA LYS A 28 14.00 21.97 12.12
C LYS A 28 13.24 21.02 11.20
N PHE A 29 13.56 21.03 9.90
CA PHE A 29 12.97 20.14 8.90
C PHE A 29 13.21 18.67 9.25
N LEU A 30 14.46 18.28 9.53
CA LEU A 30 14.82 16.91 9.90
C LEU A 30 14.18 16.49 11.23
N THR A 31 14.13 17.40 12.20
CA THR A 31 13.50 17.14 13.50
C THR A 31 12.02 16.87 13.34
N TYR A 32 11.29 17.63 12.53
CA TYR A 32 9.87 17.40 12.29
C TYR A 32 9.58 16.20 11.38
N ALA A 33 10.52 15.83 10.50
CA ALA A 33 10.41 14.61 9.68
C ALA A 33 10.63 13.32 10.50
N THR A 34 11.43 13.37 11.57
CA THR A 34 11.84 12.16 12.33
C THR A 34 10.66 11.37 12.92
N PRO A 35 9.68 11.99 13.60
CA PRO A 35 8.56 11.27 14.22
C PRO A 35 7.74 10.44 13.23
N ARG A 36 7.67 10.89 11.98
CA ARG A 36 6.95 10.20 10.91
C ARG A 36 7.56 8.84 10.53
N LEU A 37 8.85 8.65 10.78
CA LEU A 37 9.56 7.40 10.46
C LEU A 37 9.37 6.33 11.54
N ILE A 38 8.92 6.70 12.75
CA ILE A 38 8.82 5.80 13.90
C ILE A 38 7.91 4.57 13.64
N PRO A 39 6.74 4.68 12.99
CA PRO A 39 5.90 3.52 12.71
C PRO A 39 6.59 2.43 11.88
N MET A 40 7.61 2.79 11.10
CA MET A 40 8.41 1.83 10.32
C MET A 40 9.62 1.32 11.12
N VAL A 41 10.34 2.22 11.80
CA VAL A 41 11.60 1.91 12.50
C VAL A 41 11.38 1.08 13.75
N LEU A 42 10.34 1.39 14.52
CA LEU A 42 10.16 0.85 15.87
C LEU A 42 9.85 -0.66 15.85
N PRO A 43 8.94 -1.17 15.01
CA PRO A 43 8.69 -2.61 14.90
C PRO A 43 9.91 -3.38 14.35
N LEU A 44 10.63 -2.80 13.37
CA LEU A 44 11.87 -3.37 12.83
C LEU A 44 12.94 -3.51 13.92
N THR A 45 13.13 -2.46 14.71
CA THR A 45 14.15 -2.42 15.77
C THR A 45 13.84 -3.47 16.84
N ILE A 46 12.59 -3.56 17.29
CA ILE A 46 12.18 -4.56 18.30
C ILE A 46 12.41 -5.98 17.77
N LEU A 47 12.04 -6.25 16.52
CA LEU A 47 12.24 -7.56 15.91
C LEU A 47 13.74 -7.90 15.84
N LEU A 48 14.57 -7.02 15.27
CA LEU A 48 16.01 -7.28 15.11
C LEU A 48 16.71 -7.40 16.46
N THR A 49 16.47 -6.48 17.39
CA THR A 49 17.09 -6.50 18.71
C THR A 49 16.70 -7.74 19.50
N SER A 50 15.42 -8.15 19.47
CA SER A 50 15.00 -9.38 20.16
C SER A 50 15.61 -10.64 19.55
N ILE A 51 15.70 -10.73 18.22
CA ILE A 51 16.40 -11.83 17.54
C ILE A 51 17.88 -11.87 17.95
N MET A 52 18.55 -10.72 17.95
CA MET A 52 19.98 -10.63 18.27
C MET A 52 20.28 -10.99 19.73
N ILE A 53 19.53 -10.44 20.69
CA ILE A 53 19.75 -10.71 22.12
C ILE A 53 19.56 -12.19 22.43
N PHE A 54 18.43 -12.77 22.01
CA PHE A 54 18.15 -14.18 22.28
C PHE A 54 19.00 -15.13 21.43
N GLY A 55 19.43 -14.69 20.24
CA GLY A 55 20.42 -15.39 19.42
C GLY A 55 21.78 -15.46 20.10
N ASN A 56 22.27 -14.34 20.66
CA ASN A 56 23.53 -14.31 21.39
C ASN A 56 23.48 -15.17 22.65
N PHE A 57 22.37 -15.14 23.41
CA PHE A 57 22.18 -16.05 24.54
C PHE A 57 22.25 -17.53 24.13
N ALA A 58 21.75 -17.85 22.93
CA ALA A 58 21.78 -19.20 22.41
C ALA A 58 23.17 -19.61 21.90
N GLU A 59 23.91 -18.69 21.25
CA GLU A 59 25.25 -18.88 20.68
C GLU A 59 26.34 -18.99 21.77
N ASN A 60 26.30 -18.12 22.78
CA ASN A 60 27.24 -18.11 23.90
C ASN A 60 26.96 -19.19 24.97
N TYR A 61 26.04 -20.12 24.70
CA TYR A 61 25.58 -21.13 25.66
C TYR A 61 24.99 -20.59 26.99
N GLU A 62 24.77 -19.28 27.12
CA GLU A 62 24.14 -18.67 28.30
C GLU A 62 22.74 -19.22 28.54
N PHE A 63 21.99 -19.45 27.46
CA PHE A 63 20.67 -20.06 27.53
C PHE A 63 20.71 -21.51 28.04
N ALA A 64 21.77 -22.26 27.73
CA ALA A 64 21.97 -23.60 28.28
C ALA A 64 22.28 -23.53 29.79
N ALA A 65 23.13 -22.59 30.21
CA ALA A 65 23.46 -22.36 31.62
C ALA A 65 22.25 -21.93 32.45
N MET A 66 21.40 -21.04 31.91
CA MET A 66 20.14 -20.63 32.55
C MET A 66 19.23 -21.82 32.83
N LYS A 67 19.07 -22.72 31.85
CA LYS A 67 18.25 -23.93 32.00
C LYS A 67 18.82 -24.91 33.02
N SER A 68 20.14 -25.12 33.03
CA SER A 68 20.80 -25.96 34.04
C SER A 68 20.59 -25.42 35.46
N SER A 69 20.38 -24.11 35.60
CA SER A 69 20.04 -23.44 36.86
C SER A 69 18.53 -23.39 37.17
N GLY A 70 17.69 -24.09 36.38
CA GLY A 70 16.24 -24.13 36.55
C GLY A 70 15.48 -22.90 36.01
N ILE A 71 16.14 -21.99 35.30
CA ILE A 71 15.50 -20.81 34.69
C ILE A 71 15.00 -21.17 33.28
N SER A 72 13.69 -21.17 33.11
CA SER A 72 13.06 -21.43 31.81
C SER A 72 13.16 -20.22 30.86
N LEU A 73 13.10 -20.49 29.55
CA LEU A 73 13.07 -19.44 28.52
C LEU A 73 11.93 -18.44 28.72
N GLN A 74 10.77 -18.95 29.12
CA GLN A 74 9.60 -18.11 29.36
C GLN A 74 9.84 -17.10 30.48
N ARG A 75 10.56 -17.49 31.54
CA ARG A 75 10.90 -16.58 32.63
C ARG A 75 11.81 -15.45 32.15
N ALA A 76 12.81 -15.76 31.33
CA ALA A 76 13.68 -14.75 30.72
C ALA A 76 12.90 -13.82 29.75
N MET A 77 12.05 -14.40 28.89
CA MET A 77 11.21 -13.64 27.96
C MET A 77 10.17 -12.77 28.67
N ARG A 78 9.62 -13.20 29.81
CA ARG A 78 8.56 -12.47 30.54
C ARG A 78 9.02 -11.09 30.99
N THR A 79 10.24 -10.96 31.52
CA THR A 79 10.77 -9.65 31.98
C THR A 79 10.86 -8.66 30.82
N LEU A 80 11.39 -9.11 29.67
CA LEU A 80 11.45 -8.28 28.46
C LEU A 80 10.07 -8.06 27.83
N ALA A 81 9.16 -9.03 27.91
CA ALA A 81 7.79 -8.87 27.41
C ALA A 81 7.02 -7.77 28.14
N VAL A 82 7.18 -7.66 29.46
CA VAL A 82 6.58 -6.57 30.26
C VAL A 82 7.14 -5.22 29.80
N PHE A 83 8.46 -5.12 29.61
CA PHE A 83 9.08 -3.91 29.08
C PHE A 83 8.54 -3.55 27.68
N ILE A 84 8.48 -4.52 26.76
CA ILE A 84 7.95 -4.31 25.41
C ILE A 84 6.47 -3.95 25.41
N PHE A 85 5.69 -4.46 26.35
CA PHE A 85 4.29 -4.06 26.51
C PHE A 85 4.17 -2.55 26.83
N PHE A 86 5.00 -2.03 27.75
CA PHE A 86 5.07 -0.59 28.02
C PHE A 86 5.58 0.21 26.82
N VAL A 87 6.57 -0.32 26.07
CA VAL A 87 7.01 0.29 24.81
C VAL A 87 5.87 0.34 23.79
N GLY A 88 5.02 -0.69 23.71
CA GLY A 88 3.83 -0.71 22.84
C GLY A 88 2.81 0.37 23.22
N ILE A 89 2.55 0.56 24.52
CA ILE A 89 1.73 1.68 25.01
C ILE A 89 2.36 3.02 24.65
N GLY A 90 3.67 3.17 24.87
CA GLY A 90 4.43 4.36 24.49
C GLY A 90 4.34 4.65 22.99
N ALA A 91 4.43 3.62 22.15
CA ALA A 91 4.30 3.75 20.70
C ALA A 91 2.90 4.22 20.27
N PHE A 92 1.85 3.71 20.92
CA PHE A 92 0.48 4.21 20.71
C PHE A 92 0.35 5.69 21.11
N LEU A 93 0.82 6.05 22.31
CA LEU A 93 0.77 7.44 22.78
C LEU A 93 1.54 8.36 21.83
N PHE A 94 2.74 7.96 21.42
CA PHE A 94 3.56 8.69 20.47
C PHE A 94 2.86 8.87 19.12
N SER A 95 2.22 7.82 18.61
CA SER A 95 1.44 7.84 17.36
C SER A 95 0.17 8.70 17.46
N ASN A 96 -0.40 8.82 18.65
CA ASN A 96 -1.59 9.62 18.90
C ASN A 96 -1.27 11.11 19.12
N THR A 97 -0.11 11.47 19.70
CA THR A 97 0.20 12.85 20.11
C THR A 97 1.38 13.46 19.35
N VAL A 98 2.53 12.79 19.35
CA VAL A 98 3.78 13.35 18.83
C VAL A 98 3.81 13.34 17.30
N ILE A 99 3.39 12.24 16.66
CA ILE A 99 3.35 12.15 15.19
C ILE A 99 2.43 13.24 14.62
N PRO A 100 1.16 13.39 15.06
CA PRO A 100 0.26 14.42 14.53
C PRO A 100 0.78 15.84 14.74
N SER A 101 1.33 16.14 15.93
CA SER A 101 1.90 17.47 16.20
C SER A 101 3.12 17.75 15.31
N SER A 102 3.94 16.75 15.03
CA SER A 102 5.13 16.90 14.21
C SER A 102 4.76 17.04 12.74
N GLU A 103 3.77 16.29 12.27
CA GLU A 103 3.26 16.39 10.90
C GLU A 103 2.70 17.79 10.61
N ARG A 104 1.93 18.38 11.54
CA ARG A 104 1.44 19.76 11.41
C ARG A 104 2.59 20.77 11.31
N LYS A 105 3.59 20.65 12.18
CA LYS A 105 4.78 21.53 12.16
C LYS A 105 5.62 21.33 10.91
N PHE A 106 5.75 20.10 10.43
CA PHE A 106 6.46 19.75 9.19
C PHE A 106 5.80 20.42 7.98
N VAL A 107 4.48 20.31 7.86
CA VAL A 107 3.74 20.90 6.75
C VAL A 107 3.73 22.42 6.81
N ASN A 108 3.55 23.01 8.00
CA ASN A 108 3.66 24.47 8.17
C ASN A 108 5.08 24.97 7.84
N LEU A 109 6.12 24.24 8.24
CA LEU A 109 7.49 24.59 7.90
C LEU A 109 7.73 24.54 6.39
N ARG A 110 7.25 23.50 5.69
CA ARG A 110 7.34 23.40 4.23
C ARG A 110 6.60 24.54 3.54
N LYS A 111 5.38 24.87 3.99
CA LYS A 111 4.62 26.03 3.49
C LYS A 111 5.38 27.34 3.68
N ASN A 112 5.96 27.56 4.87
CA ASN A 112 6.75 28.76 5.15
C ASN A 112 8.01 28.84 4.28
N ILE A 113 8.70 27.72 4.07
CA ILE A 113 9.86 27.64 3.18
C ILE A 113 9.45 28.11 1.77
N VAL A 114 8.39 27.53 1.20
CA VAL A 114 7.86 27.90 -0.12
C VAL A 114 7.43 29.37 -0.20
N LYS A 115 6.76 29.90 0.83
CA LYS A 115 6.29 31.30 0.89
C LYS A 115 7.42 32.32 1.00
N VAL A 116 8.45 32.03 1.80
CA VAL A 116 9.58 32.95 2.02
C VAL A 116 10.48 33.04 0.79
N LYS A 117 10.56 31.97 -0.01
CA LYS A 117 11.30 31.98 -1.28
C LYS A 117 10.45 31.42 -2.45
N PRO A 118 9.47 32.19 -2.95
CA PRO A 118 8.59 31.78 -4.07
C PRO A 118 9.36 31.32 -5.31
N ALA A 119 10.52 31.93 -5.56
CA ALA A 119 11.43 31.60 -6.66
C ALA A 119 12.01 30.17 -6.61
N MET A 120 11.83 29.43 -5.50
CA MET A 120 12.27 28.04 -5.36
C MET A 120 11.46 27.03 -6.18
N VAL A 121 10.23 27.38 -6.57
CA VAL A 121 9.37 26.48 -7.37
C VAL A 121 9.75 26.58 -8.86
N ILE A 122 10.46 27.63 -9.25
CA ILE A 122 10.82 27.91 -10.64
C ILE A 122 12.29 27.55 -10.87
N THR A 123 12.52 26.46 -11.61
CA THR A 123 13.85 26.09 -12.11
C THR A 123 14.18 26.89 -13.37
N PRO A 124 15.34 27.58 -13.46
CA PRO A 124 15.73 28.32 -14.64
C PRO A 124 15.83 27.44 -15.88
N ASN A 125 15.55 28.01 -17.05
CA ASN A 125 15.61 27.37 -18.36
C ASN A 125 14.71 26.13 -18.54
N GLN A 126 13.77 25.89 -17.64
CA GLN A 126 12.77 24.84 -17.74
C GLN A 126 11.37 25.42 -17.58
N PHE A 127 10.38 24.76 -18.19
CA PHE A 127 8.97 25.08 -18.00
C PHE A 127 8.52 24.45 -16.69
N ASN A 128 8.10 25.29 -15.74
CA ASN A 128 7.63 24.89 -14.41
C ASN A 128 6.12 25.08 -14.33
N ASP A 129 5.42 24.03 -13.91
CA ASP A 129 3.98 24.05 -13.75
C ASP A 129 3.59 24.72 -12.41
N LEU A 130 2.81 25.81 -12.48
CA LEU A 130 2.31 26.56 -11.33
C LEU A 130 0.77 26.67 -11.38
N GLY A 131 0.10 25.54 -11.23
CA GLY A 131 -1.36 25.48 -11.19
C GLY A 131 -1.99 25.80 -12.55
N ASP A 132 -2.54 27.02 -12.67
CA ASP A 132 -3.21 27.50 -13.89
C ASP A 132 -2.24 28.06 -14.94
N ILE A 133 -0.93 28.10 -14.66
CA ILE A 133 0.07 28.59 -15.60
C ILE A 133 1.27 27.64 -15.70
N ASN A 134 1.96 27.69 -16.84
CA ASN A 134 3.27 27.08 -17.01
C ASN A 134 4.28 28.17 -17.34
N ILE A 135 5.30 28.33 -16.51
CA ILE A 135 6.25 29.44 -16.56
C ILE A 135 7.67 28.96 -16.88
N ARG A 136 8.34 29.66 -17.79
CA ARG A 136 9.78 29.52 -18.04
C ARG A 136 10.46 30.85 -17.80
N VAL A 137 11.57 30.80 -17.08
CA VAL A 137 12.43 31.96 -16.79
C VAL A 137 13.84 31.61 -17.25
N SER A 138 14.54 32.52 -17.92
CA SER A 138 15.90 32.26 -18.37
C SER A 138 16.93 32.38 -17.24
N GLU A 139 16.79 33.41 -16.41
CA GLU A 139 17.69 33.71 -15.29
C GLU A 139 16.91 34.25 -14.09
N LYS A 140 17.39 33.94 -12.89
CA LYS A 140 16.87 34.48 -11.62
C LYS A 140 18.01 35.19 -10.90
N TYR A 141 17.72 36.31 -10.24
CA TYR A 141 18.72 37.11 -9.54
C TYR A 141 18.11 37.91 -8.38
N GLY A 142 18.97 38.48 -7.54
CA GLY A 142 18.60 39.17 -6.29
C GLY A 142 18.78 38.29 -5.04
N ASP A 143 18.72 38.89 -3.86
CA ASP A 143 19.04 38.22 -2.58
C ASP A 143 18.18 36.98 -2.29
N ASN A 144 16.97 36.90 -2.84
CA ASN A 144 16.07 35.74 -2.74
C ASN A 144 15.63 35.19 -4.10
N ASP A 145 16.40 35.40 -5.17
CA ASP A 145 16.01 35.06 -6.56
C ASP A 145 14.67 35.70 -6.99
N GLN A 146 14.25 36.80 -6.36
CA GLN A 146 12.92 37.36 -6.60
C GLN A 146 12.77 38.01 -7.98
N PHE A 147 13.87 38.42 -8.61
CA PHE A 147 13.86 39.01 -9.93
C PHE A 147 14.10 37.97 -11.00
N LEU A 148 13.31 38.03 -12.06
CA LEU A 148 13.24 37.05 -13.14
C LEU A 148 13.53 37.76 -14.46
N LYS A 149 14.28 37.10 -15.35
CA LYS A 149 14.58 37.62 -16.69
C LYS A 149 14.03 36.70 -17.78
N ASP A 150 13.52 37.31 -18.84
CA ASP A 150 12.91 36.65 -20.00
C ASP A 150 11.82 35.65 -19.60
N VAL A 151 10.76 36.19 -19.00
CA VAL A 151 9.65 35.39 -18.49
C VAL A 151 8.70 35.03 -19.62
N ILE A 152 8.43 33.73 -19.79
CA ILE A 152 7.41 33.21 -20.71
C ILE A 152 6.38 32.44 -19.90
N ILE A 153 5.11 32.82 -20.00
CA ILE A 153 4.00 32.19 -19.30
C ILE A 153 3.00 31.67 -20.31
N HIS A 154 2.59 30.42 -20.16
CA HIS A 154 1.47 29.82 -20.87
C HIS A 154 0.32 29.68 -19.89
N LYS A 155 -0.81 30.35 -20.15
CA LYS A 155 -1.98 30.25 -19.29
C LYS A 155 -2.83 29.05 -19.72
N LYS A 156 -3.13 28.16 -18.78
CA LYS A 156 -4.00 27.01 -19.01
C LYS A 156 -5.44 27.50 -19.05
N GLY A 157 -6.15 27.20 -20.13
CA GLY A 157 -7.57 27.50 -20.29
C GLY A 157 -8.45 26.27 -20.08
N ALA A 158 -9.77 26.47 -20.05
CA ALA A 158 -10.76 25.38 -19.97
C ALA A 158 -10.77 24.45 -21.20
N ARG A 159 -9.99 24.76 -22.24
CA ARG A 159 -9.84 23.95 -23.46
C ARG A 159 -8.39 23.54 -23.62
N LEU A 160 -8.16 22.31 -24.09
CA LEU A 160 -6.83 21.81 -24.44
C LEU A 160 -6.20 22.68 -25.55
N GLY A 161 -5.09 23.35 -25.22
CA GLY A 161 -4.31 24.18 -26.15
C GLY A 161 -3.68 25.40 -25.47
N ASN A 162 -2.60 25.91 -26.06
CA ASN A 162 -1.88 27.11 -25.59
C ASN A 162 -2.42 28.36 -26.28
N PHE A 163 -3.61 28.81 -25.88
CA PHE A 163 -4.26 29.96 -26.51
C PHE A 163 -3.82 31.31 -25.95
N THR A 164 -3.18 31.32 -24.78
CA THR A 164 -2.75 32.54 -24.11
C THR A 164 -1.30 32.42 -23.69
N VAL A 165 -0.46 33.32 -24.21
CA VAL A 165 0.97 33.37 -23.92
C VAL A 165 1.33 34.78 -23.48
N ILE A 166 2.06 34.90 -22.38
CA ILE A 166 2.58 36.16 -21.87
C ILE A 166 4.11 36.10 -21.98
N LYS A 167 4.72 37.13 -22.55
CA LYS A 167 6.18 37.29 -22.59
C LYS A 167 6.54 38.63 -21.97
N ALA A 168 7.48 38.64 -21.04
CA ALA A 168 7.96 39.87 -20.39
C ALA A 168 9.48 39.84 -20.31
N THR A 169 10.13 41.00 -20.39
CA THR A 169 11.59 41.10 -20.26
C THR A 169 12.01 40.83 -18.82
N ASP A 170 11.26 41.39 -17.88
CA ASP A 170 11.56 41.33 -16.45
C ASP A 170 10.32 40.91 -15.65
N GLY A 171 10.55 40.21 -14.56
CA GLY A 171 9.53 39.83 -13.61
C GLY A 171 10.02 39.94 -12.18
N GLU A 172 9.11 40.14 -11.25
CA GLU A 172 9.37 40.14 -9.83
C GLU A 172 8.34 39.25 -9.13
N LEU A 173 8.82 38.32 -8.30
CA LEU A 173 7.98 37.49 -7.46
C LEU A 173 7.84 38.13 -6.08
N GLN A 174 6.65 38.61 -5.78
CA GLN A 174 6.29 39.11 -4.46
C GLN A 174 5.43 38.08 -3.73
N GLY A 175 6.00 37.46 -2.69
CA GLY A 175 5.27 36.65 -1.73
C GLY A 175 4.86 37.50 -0.53
N SER A 176 3.67 37.27 0.00
CA SER A 176 3.27 37.80 1.31
C SER A 176 3.11 36.65 2.32
N ILE A 177 3.55 36.87 3.56
CA ILE A 177 3.41 35.89 4.65
C ILE A 177 1.92 35.70 5.01
N ASP A 178 1.13 36.76 4.85
CA ASP A 178 -0.27 36.83 5.26
C ASP A 178 -1.28 36.36 4.19
N SER A 179 -0.81 36.07 2.97
CA SER A 179 -1.63 35.60 1.86
C SER A 179 -1.13 34.26 1.32
N ASP A 180 -2.04 33.45 0.77
CA ASP A 180 -1.70 32.25 -0.01
C ASP A 180 -1.48 32.57 -1.50
N LEU A 181 -1.47 33.86 -1.86
CA LEU A 181 -1.21 34.34 -3.20
C LEU A 181 0.26 34.77 -3.35
N ILE A 182 0.92 34.29 -4.40
CA ILE A 182 2.15 34.92 -4.92
C ILE A 182 1.73 35.87 -6.02
N THR A 183 2.18 37.12 -5.95
CA THR A 183 2.01 38.08 -7.03
C THR A 183 3.27 38.08 -7.89
N LEU A 184 3.12 37.68 -9.15
CA LEU A 184 4.15 37.81 -10.17
C LEU A 184 3.91 39.13 -10.91
N ILE A 185 4.77 40.12 -10.67
CA ILE A 185 4.75 41.41 -11.35
C ILE A 185 5.64 41.30 -12.58
N LEU A 186 5.05 41.37 -13.77
CA LEU A 186 5.78 41.36 -15.03
C LEU A 186 5.94 42.78 -15.54
N ASN A 187 7.14 43.14 -15.95
CA ASN A 187 7.46 44.45 -16.51
C ASN A 187 7.83 44.32 -17.99
N ASP A 188 7.39 45.31 -18.77
CA ASP A 188 7.64 45.47 -20.19
C ASP A 188 7.42 44.19 -21.01
N GLY A 189 6.14 43.91 -21.32
CA GLY A 189 5.76 42.64 -21.93
C GLY A 189 4.65 42.72 -22.96
N ASN A 190 4.37 41.56 -23.54
CA ASN A 190 3.33 41.35 -24.53
C ASN A 190 2.47 40.17 -24.09
N TYR A 191 1.16 40.42 -24.03
CA TYR A 191 0.13 39.43 -23.83
C TYR A 191 -0.44 39.03 -25.19
N TYR A 192 -0.35 37.76 -25.53
CA TYR A 192 -0.83 37.17 -26.77
C TYR A 192 -2.03 36.27 -26.48
N GLU A 193 -3.14 36.50 -27.16
CA GLU A 193 -4.34 35.67 -27.03
C GLU A 193 -4.88 35.30 -28.42
N GLU A 194 -5.04 34.00 -28.67
CA GLU A 194 -5.70 33.51 -29.87
C GLU A 194 -7.21 33.65 -29.71
N VAL A 195 -7.82 34.54 -30.50
CA VAL A 195 -9.26 34.76 -30.45
C VAL A 195 -9.95 33.55 -31.08
N GLN A 196 -10.89 32.94 -30.37
CA GLN A 196 -11.59 31.74 -30.82
C GLN A 196 -13.01 32.07 -31.34
N PRO A 197 -13.18 32.47 -32.62
CA PRO A 197 -14.48 32.80 -33.16
C PRO A 197 -15.38 31.56 -33.31
N LYS A 198 -16.68 31.73 -33.08
CA LYS A 198 -17.68 30.64 -33.18
C LYS A 198 -17.88 30.11 -34.61
N SER A 199 -17.57 30.89 -35.64
CA SER A 199 -17.77 30.52 -37.05
C SER A 199 -16.55 29.81 -37.66
N PRO A 200 -16.72 28.65 -38.33
CA PRO A 200 -15.63 27.92 -38.99
C PRO A 200 -14.84 28.75 -40.02
N LYS A 201 -15.52 29.64 -40.77
CA LYS A 201 -14.86 30.53 -41.74
C LYS A 201 -13.94 31.56 -41.08
N LYS A 202 -14.30 32.05 -39.88
CA LYS A 202 -13.49 33.02 -39.13
C LYS A 202 -12.32 32.35 -38.42
N LYS A 203 -12.44 31.08 -38.01
CA LYS A 203 -11.33 30.31 -37.42
C LYS A 203 -10.14 30.13 -38.38
N LYS A 204 -10.40 29.93 -39.68
CA LYS A 204 -9.35 29.83 -40.70
C LYS A 204 -8.46 31.08 -40.82
N LYS A 205 -8.91 32.23 -40.31
CA LYS A 205 -8.14 33.48 -40.33
C LYS A 205 -7.14 33.60 -39.16
N LEU A 206 -7.13 32.63 -38.23
CA LEU A 206 -6.27 32.61 -37.04
C LEU A 206 -6.18 33.99 -36.35
N PRO A 207 -7.32 34.61 -36.00
CA PRO A 207 -7.30 35.93 -35.41
C PRO A 207 -6.61 35.88 -34.05
N PHE A 208 -5.62 36.76 -33.85
CA PHE A 208 -4.92 36.88 -32.57
C PHE A 208 -4.98 38.33 -32.08
N ALA A 209 -5.06 38.48 -30.76
CA ALA A 209 -4.91 39.74 -30.07
C ALA A 209 -3.51 39.81 -29.48
N LYS A 210 -2.87 40.97 -29.62
CA LYS A 210 -1.60 41.28 -28.96
C LYS A 210 -1.80 42.57 -28.17
N THR A 211 -1.57 42.50 -26.86
CA THR A 211 -1.61 43.67 -25.98
C THR A 211 -0.24 43.87 -25.38
N HIS A 212 0.33 45.04 -25.58
CA HIS A 212 1.55 45.45 -24.90
C HIS A 212 1.20 46.03 -23.52
N PHE A 213 1.98 45.70 -22.50
CA PHE A 213 1.81 46.23 -21.15
C PHE A 213 3.15 46.71 -20.60
N LYS A 214 3.13 47.83 -19.88
CA LYS A 214 4.29 48.30 -19.11
C LYS A 214 4.48 47.48 -17.84
N GLN A 215 3.38 47.16 -17.17
CA GLN A 215 3.35 46.34 -15.97
C GLN A 215 2.09 45.47 -15.97
N TYR A 216 2.23 44.21 -15.57
CA TYR A 216 1.14 43.26 -15.45
C TYR A 216 1.33 42.41 -14.20
N ALA A 217 0.41 42.53 -13.24
CA ALA A 217 0.43 41.74 -12.03
C ALA A 217 -0.44 40.49 -12.20
N LEU A 218 0.16 39.32 -12.03
CA LEU A 218 -0.50 38.02 -12.06
C LEU A 218 -0.49 37.41 -10.66
N ASN A 219 -1.67 37.22 -10.07
CA ASN A 219 -1.79 36.51 -8.80
C ASN A 219 -1.89 35.00 -9.06
N ILE A 220 -0.96 34.26 -8.49
CA ILE A 220 -0.88 32.81 -8.55
C ILE A 220 -1.33 32.29 -7.19
N ASP A 221 -2.37 31.46 -7.19
CA ASP A 221 -2.85 30.80 -5.99
C ASP A 221 -2.00 29.55 -5.71
N LEU A 222 -1.18 29.62 -4.65
CA LEU A 222 -0.35 28.50 -4.20
C LEU A 222 -1.17 27.33 -3.67
N SER A 223 -2.43 27.52 -3.29
CA SER A 223 -3.27 26.41 -2.84
C SER A 223 -3.52 25.38 -3.96
N SER A 224 -3.33 25.79 -5.23
CA SER A 224 -3.39 24.88 -6.38
C SER A 224 -2.10 24.05 -6.54
N LEU A 225 -0.94 24.55 -6.12
CA LEU A 225 0.32 23.80 -6.12
C LEU A 225 0.30 22.62 -5.13
N ASP A 226 -0.55 22.68 -4.10
CA ASP A 226 -0.85 21.54 -3.22
C ASP A 226 -1.62 20.41 -3.95
N ASN A 227 -2.21 20.67 -5.13
CA ASN A 227 -3.11 19.75 -5.86
C ASN A 227 -2.57 19.24 -7.21
N VAL A 228 -1.47 19.78 -7.75
CA VAL A 228 -0.99 19.45 -9.11
C VAL A 228 -0.30 18.09 -9.21
N ASP A 229 0.08 17.48 -8.08
CA ASP A 229 0.45 16.07 -8.04
C ASP A 229 -0.49 15.32 -7.09
N MET A 230 -1.66 14.92 -7.60
CA MET A 230 -2.55 14.01 -6.85
C MET A 230 -1.89 12.65 -6.57
N ASP A 231 -0.85 12.30 -7.33
CA ASP A 231 -0.04 11.09 -7.14
C ASP A 231 1.22 11.33 -6.27
N ALA A 232 1.67 12.58 -6.13
CA ALA A 232 2.82 12.96 -5.31
C ALA A 232 2.51 14.19 -4.44
N GLN A 233 1.88 13.96 -3.28
CA GLN A 233 1.97 14.75 -2.04
C GLN A 233 0.63 15.01 -1.34
N GLN A 234 0.21 13.95 -0.65
CA GLN A 234 -0.83 13.77 0.37
C GLN A 234 -0.70 14.67 1.64
N TYR A 235 -0.11 15.86 1.56
CA TYR A 235 0.45 16.56 2.74
C TYR A 235 -0.22 17.86 3.18
N SER A 236 -1.10 18.51 2.42
CA SER A 236 -1.62 19.82 2.88
C SER A 236 -2.83 19.70 3.82
N LYS A 237 -3.64 18.65 3.70
CA LYS A 237 -4.80 18.34 4.54
C LYS A 237 -5.00 16.84 4.54
N GLY A 238 -5.15 16.18 5.68
CA GLY A 238 -5.39 14.75 5.63
C GLY A 238 -5.65 14.15 6.99
N TYR A 239 -5.06 13.00 7.21
CA TYR A 239 -5.38 12.11 8.32
C TYR A 239 -4.17 11.94 9.27
N ASN A 240 -2.93 12.07 8.75
CA ASN A 240 -1.71 11.93 9.56
C ASN A 240 -1.51 13.05 10.59
N MET A 241 -2.14 14.22 10.37
CA MET A 241 -2.12 15.38 11.28
C MET A 241 -3.11 15.29 12.43
N LEU A 242 -3.96 14.26 12.45
CA LEU A 242 -5.02 14.12 13.43
C LEU A 242 -4.65 13.06 14.47
N ASN A 243 -5.06 13.32 15.70
CA ASN A 243 -5.09 12.32 16.76
C ASN A 243 -6.37 11.48 16.61
N VAL A 244 -6.54 10.46 17.45
CA VAL A 244 -7.71 9.58 17.43
C VAL A 244 -9.03 10.35 17.50
N ASN A 245 -9.14 11.38 18.34
CA ASN A 245 -10.38 12.14 18.50
C ASN A 245 -10.70 12.95 17.25
N GLY A 246 -9.73 13.68 16.72
CA GLY A 246 -9.90 14.43 15.47
C GLY A 246 -10.16 13.52 14.26
N LEU A 247 -9.58 12.32 14.24
CA LEU A 247 -9.88 11.32 13.21
C LEU A 247 -11.35 10.87 13.29
N ARG A 248 -11.87 10.57 14.48
CA ARG A 248 -13.27 10.15 14.66
C ARG A 248 -14.24 11.22 14.19
N GLU A 249 -14.05 12.47 14.61
CA GLU A 249 -14.88 13.61 14.20
C GLU A 249 -14.86 13.81 12.67
N GLN A 250 -13.68 13.68 12.06
CA GLN A 250 -13.52 13.83 10.62
C GLN A 250 -14.12 12.66 9.84
N ILE A 251 -14.03 11.43 10.37
CA ILE A 251 -14.68 10.22 9.82
C ILE A 251 -16.20 10.38 9.86
N ASP A 252 -16.76 10.86 10.96
CA ASP A 252 -18.21 11.08 11.09
C ASP A 252 -18.69 12.11 10.06
N THR A 253 -17.97 13.24 9.95
CA THR A 253 -18.27 14.29 8.97
C THR A 253 -18.17 13.79 7.53
N LEU A 254 -17.11 13.06 7.19
CA LEU A 254 -16.90 12.52 5.84
C LEU A 254 -17.94 11.45 5.49
N SER A 255 -18.31 10.62 6.47
CA SER A 255 -19.36 9.60 6.32
C SER A 255 -20.70 10.24 5.97
N ILE A 256 -21.08 11.31 6.67
CA ILE A 256 -22.29 12.09 6.36
C ILE A 256 -22.20 12.68 4.95
N GLN A 257 -21.08 13.32 4.59
CA GLN A 257 -20.89 13.90 3.25
C GLN A 257 -20.96 12.88 2.11
N VAL A 258 -20.52 11.63 2.34
CA VAL A 258 -20.64 10.53 1.37
C VAL A 258 -22.10 10.12 1.23
N ASN A 259 -22.83 9.96 2.34
CA ASN A 259 -24.24 9.58 2.32
C ASN A 259 -25.11 10.66 1.68
N ASP A 260 -24.87 11.94 1.99
CA ASP A 260 -25.59 13.07 1.41
C ASP A 260 -25.37 13.16 -0.10
N GLU A 261 -24.14 12.90 -0.59
CA GLU A 261 -23.86 12.88 -2.03
C GLU A 261 -24.59 11.72 -2.74
N ILE A 262 -24.69 10.55 -2.08
CA ILE A 262 -25.46 9.41 -2.60
C ILE A 262 -26.93 9.78 -2.70
N ASN A 263 -27.52 10.28 -1.61
CA ASN A 263 -28.94 10.67 -1.56
C ASN A 263 -29.26 11.79 -2.56
N ALA A 264 -28.40 12.80 -2.66
CA ALA A 264 -28.57 13.90 -3.61
C ALA A 264 -28.46 13.42 -5.08
N THR A 265 -27.58 12.44 -5.34
CA THR A 265 -27.46 11.81 -6.66
C THR A 265 -28.71 10.99 -6.99
N GLU A 266 -29.21 10.21 -6.04
CA GLU A 266 -30.43 9.43 -6.19
C GLU A 266 -31.62 10.34 -6.49
N ASP A 267 -31.82 11.40 -5.72
CA ASP A 267 -32.88 12.38 -5.95
C ASP A 267 -32.76 13.07 -7.31
N ASP A 268 -31.55 13.46 -7.73
CA ASP A 268 -31.31 14.06 -9.04
C ASP A 268 -31.66 13.10 -10.19
N VAL A 269 -31.25 11.84 -10.09
CA VAL A 269 -31.58 10.79 -11.08
C VAL A 269 -33.09 10.53 -11.10
N ASN A 270 -33.73 10.40 -9.94
CA ASN A 270 -35.17 10.17 -9.83
C ASN A 270 -36.00 11.32 -10.42
N ARG A 271 -35.57 12.58 -10.23
CA ARG A 271 -36.20 13.75 -10.86
C ARG A 271 -36.05 13.73 -12.38
N ARG A 272 -34.86 13.39 -12.91
CA ARG A 272 -34.59 13.36 -14.36
C ARG A 272 -35.35 12.25 -15.10
N ASN A 273 -35.54 11.11 -14.43
CA ASN A 273 -36.31 9.99 -14.96
C ASN A 273 -37.83 10.20 -14.87
N GLY A 274 -38.31 11.21 -14.14
CA GLY A 274 -39.73 11.57 -14.07
C GLY A 274 -40.62 10.60 -13.29
N PHE A 275 -40.11 9.46 -12.79
CA PHE A 275 -40.89 8.47 -12.02
C PHE A 275 -41.60 9.08 -10.79
N LYS A 276 -40.92 9.97 -10.07
CA LYS A 276 -41.48 10.62 -8.87
C LYS A 276 -42.61 11.60 -9.21
N GLU A 277 -42.50 12.30 -10.34
CA GLU A 277 -43.52 13.26 -10.79
C GLU A 277 -44.72 12.58 -11.45
N LEU A 278 -44.53 11.43 -12.12
CA LEU A 278 -45.62 10.61 -12.67
C LEU A 278 -46.61 10.17 -11.60
N ASN A 279 -46.14 9.87 -10.38
CA ASN A 279 -46.98 9.44 -9.26
C ASN A 279 -47.60 10.57 -8.45
N ARG A 280 -47.23 11.83 -8.68
CA ARG A 280 -47.54 12.93 -7.77
C ARG A 280 -49.03 13.33 -7.77
N ASN A 281 -49.74 13.02 -8.85
CA ASN A 281 -51.17 13.33 -9.04
C ASN A 281 -52.02 12.10 -9.40
N LEU A 282 -51.45 10.88 -9.40
CA LEU A 282 -52.14 9.66 -9.81
C LEU A 282 -52.17 8.68 -8.63
N LYS A 283 -53.36 8.29 -8.17
CA LYS A 283 -53.50 7.17 -7.25
C LYS A 283 -53.17 5.90 -8.01
N ILE A 284 -52.12 5.17 -7.58
CA ILE A 284 -51.61 3.95 -8.24
C ILE A 284 -52.72 2.92 -8.49
N ASP A 285 -53.73 2.89 -7.62
CA ASP A 285 -54.91 2.01 -7.69
C ASP A 285 -55.89 2.33 -8.86
N THR A 286 -55.86 3.56 -9.39
CA THR A 286 -56.71 3.96 -10.54
C THR A 286 -56.10 3.70 -11.90
N LEU A 287 -54.85 3.24 -11.96
CA LEU A 287 -54.14 2.97 -13.21
C LEU A 287 -54.52 1.59 -13.75
N LYS A 288 -55.25 1.56 -14.87
CA LYS A 288 -55.39 0.31 -15.65
C LYS A 288 -54.00 -0.14 -16.10
N LYS A 289 -53.67 -1.41 -15.84
CA LYS A 289 -52.43 -2.03 -16.31
C LYS A 289 -52.36 -1.86 -17.84
N ALA A 290 -51.34 -1.16 -18.33
CA ALA A 290 -51.17 -0.94 -19.75
C ALA A 290 -51.03 -2.31 -20.46
N THR A 291 -51.90 -2.57 -21.44
CA THR A 291 -51.95 -3.84 -22.18
C THR A 291 -51.07 -3.82 -23.44
N LYS A 292 -50.63 -2.64 -23.89
CA LYS A 292 -49.69 -2.46 -25.00
C LYS A 292 -48.39 -1.84 -24.50
N ASP A 293 -47.29 -2.17 -25.16
CA ASP A 293 -46.02 -1.52 -24.91
C ASP A 293 -46.14 -0.02 -25.27
N THR A 294 -45.56 0.82 -24.43
CA THR A 294 -45.40 2.26 -24.69
C THR A 294 -44.74 2.57 -26.03
N LEU A 295 -43.87 1.69 -26.53
CA LEU A 295 -43.22 1.82 -27.85
C LEU A 295 -44.24 1.70 -28.99
N ASP A 296 -45.18 0.75 -28.91
CA ASP A 296 -46.23 0.54 -29.91
C ASP A 296 -47.15 1.76 -30.03
N LEU A 297 -47.43 2.43 -28.91
CA LEU A 297 -48.26 3.64 -28.88
C LEU A 297 -47.58 4.82 -29.58
N ILE A 298 -46.25 4.89 -29.55
CA ILE A 298 -45.49 5.93 -30.26
C ILE A 298 -45.50 5.65 -31.77
N GLU A 299 -45.45 4.38 -32.16
CA GLU A 299 -45.50 3.99 -33.57
C GLU A 299 -46.86 4.27 -34.22
N ASP A 300 -47.95 4.02 -33.49
CA ASP A 300 -49.32 4.16 -33.99
C ASP A 300 -49.82 5.63 -34.06
N ARG A 301 -49.32 6.52 -33.18
CA ARG A 301 -49.96 7.85 -32.94
C ARG A 301 -49.21 9.07 -33.41
N PHE A 302 -47.94 8.96 -33.82
CA PHE A 302 -47.11 10.12 -34.17
C PHE A 302 -46.58 10.04 -35.60
N ASN A 303 -46.35 11.20 -36.23
CA ASN A 303 -45.72 11.24 -37.56
C ASN A 303 -44.19 11.05 -37.47
N THR A 304 -43.52 10.72 -38.58
CA THR A 304 -42.07 10.41 -38.61
C THR A 304 -41.20 11.52 -38.00
N LYS A 305 -41.57 12.79 -38.19
CA LYS A 305 -40.85 13.94 -37.62
C LYS A 305 -41.00 14.01 -36.10
N GLN A 306 -42.23 13.81 -35.60
CA GLN A 306 -42.53 13.75 -34.17
C GLN A 306 -41.88 12.54 -33.50
N LYS A 307 -41.91 11.36 -34.14
CA LYS A 307 -41.19 10.16 -33.65
C LYS A 307 -39.71 10.45 -33.45
N SER A 308 -39.06 11.03 -34.46
CA SER A 308 -37.64 11.41 -34.37
C SER A 308 -37.38 12.42 -33.25
N GLN A 309 -38.24 13.42 -33.07
CA GLN A 309 -38.11 14.38 -31.97
C GLN A 309 -38.26 13.73 -30.59
N ILE A 310 -39.24 12.84 -30.41
CA ILE A 310 -39.47 12.10 -29.16
C ILE A 310 -38.27 11.21 -28.85
N TYR A 311 -37.78 10.44 -29.82
CA TYR A 311 -36.59 9.58 -29.63
C TYR A 311 -35.33 10.39 -29.32
N ASN A 312 -35.11 11.52 -30.00
CA ASN A 312 -33.96 12.38 -29.71
C ASN A 312 -34.05 13.00 -28.31
N LEU A 313 -35.24 13.38 -27.85
CA LEU A 313 -35.44 13.88 -26.49
C LEU A 313 -35.19 12.79 -25.44
N ALA A 314 -35.74 11.58 -25.66
CA ALA A 314 -35.54 10.44 -24.79
C ALA A 314 -34.07 10.04 -24.71
N PHE A 315 -33.39 9.95 -25.87
CA PHE A 315 -31.96 9.69 -25.96
C PHE A 315 -31.14 10.75 -25.22
N SER A 316 -31.42 12.04 -25.47
CA SER A 316 -30.70 13.15 -24.83
C SER A 316 -30.89 13.16 -23.31
N ASN A 317 -32.08 12.80 -22.81
CA ASN A 317 -32.33 12.67 -21.37
C ASN A 317 -31.55 11.48 -20.79
N ALA A 318 -31.67 10.29 -21.40
CA ALA A 318 -30.99 9.08 -20.95
C ALA A 318 -29.46 9.27 -20.91
N ASP A 319 -28.89 9.84 -21.97
CA ASP A 319 -27.48 10.18 -22.09
C ASP A 319 -27.04 11.23 -21.05
N GLY A 320 -27.90 12.22 -20.76
CA GLY A 320 -27.72 13.17 -19.67
C GLY A 320 -27.68 12.52 -18.28
N VAL A 321 -28.56 11.56 -18.02
CA VAL A 321 -28.59 10.77 -16.77
C VAL A 321 -27.35 9.90 -16.65
N ILE A 322 -26.94 9.21 -17.71
CA ILE A 322 -25.72 8.39 -17.73
C ILE A 322 -24.49 9.24 -17.39
N ARG A 323 -24.33 10.40 -18.05
CA ARG A 323 -23.22 11.33 -17.73
C ARG A 323 -23.24 11.80 -16.29
N ARG A 324 -24.43 12.10 -15.75
CA ARG A 324 -24.57 12.52 -14.35
C ARG A 324 -24.15 11.41 -13.40
N ILE A 325 -24.59 10.17 -13.63
CA ILE A 325 -24.21 9.00 -12.83
C ILE A 325 -22.70 8.76 -12.92
N GLN A 326 -22.10 8.84 -14.11
CA GLN A 326 -20.66 8.67 -14.29
C GLN A 326 -19.87 9.74 -13.52
N THR A 327 -20.32 11.00 -13.56
CA THR A 327 -19.68 12.10 -12.84
C THR A 327 -19.84 11.95 -11.33
N ALA A 328 -21.04 11.59 -10.87
CA ALA A 328 -21.34 11.32 -9.45
C ALA A 328 -20.53 10.13 -8.93
N LYS A 329 -20.38 9.06 -9.72
CA LYS A 329 -19.53 7.91 -9.39
C LYS A 329 -18.09 8.33 -9.17
N ARG A 330 -17.51 9.13 -10.08
CA ARG A 330 -16.14 9.64 -9.94
C ARG A 330 -15.97 10.52 -8.70
N SER A 331 -16.93 11.41 -8.43
CA SER A 331 -16.98 12.24 -7.21
C SER A 331 -17.04 11.39 -5.93
N LEU A 332 -17.93 10.38 -5.90
CA LEU A 332 -18.09 9.47 -4.78
C LEU A 332 -16.85 8.59 -4.55
N GLU A 333 -16.21 8.10 -5.61
CA GLU A 333 -14.96 7.34 -5.49
C GLU A 333 -13.86 8.17 -4.82
N VAL A 334 -13.72 9.45 -5.16
CA VAL A 334 -12.76 10.36 -4.52
C VAL A 334 -13.09 10.57 -3.04
N LYS A 335 -14.36 10.86 -2.71
CA LYS A 335 -14.80 11.05 -1.31
C LYS A 335 -14.65 9.77 -0.48
N LYS A 336 -14.98 8.61 -1.03
CA LYS A 336 -14.80 7.30 -0.36
C LYS A 336 -13.33 6.96 -0.14
N ARG A 337 -12.47 7.18 -1.14
CA ARG A 337 -11.01 7.01 -0.97
C ARG A 337 -10.48 7.91 0.15
N ALA A 338 -10.96 9.14 0.24
CA ALA A 338 -10.62 10.04 1.34
C ALA A 338 -11.07 9.44 2.68
N LEU A 339 -12.34 9.08 2.85
CA LEU A 339 -12.89 8.45 4.06
C LEU A 339 -12.07 7.22 4.50
N ASN A 340 -11.77 6.32 3.56
CA ASN A 340 -10.97 5.11 3.81
C ASN A 340 -9.60 5.45 4.40
N LYS A 341 -8.93 6.53 3.94
CA LYS A 341 -7.64 6.98 4.50
C LYS A 341 -7.75 7.40 5.96
N TYR A 342 -8.82 8.09 6.35
CA TYR A 342 -9.02 8.49 7.74
C TYR A 342 -9.30 7.29 8.64
N GLU A 343 -10.16 6.37 8.20
CA GLU A 343 -10.43 5.12 8.94
C GLU A 343 -9.17 4.25 9.08
N MET A 344 -8.39 4.10 8.01
CA MET A 344 -7.12 3.37 8.08
C MET A 344 -6.15 4.02 9.06
N SER A 345 -6.01 5.35 9.01
CA SER A 345 -5.12 6.08 9.92
C SER A 345 -5.51 5.89 11.39
N LEU A 346 -6.81 5.83 11.68
CA LEU A 346 -7.32 5.53 13.02
C LEU A 346 -6.85 4.15 13.48
N HIS A 347 -7.03 3.14 12.64
CA HIS A 347 -6.63 1.77 12.95
C HIS A 347 -5.11 1.58 13.04
N ASP A 348 -4.34 2.25 12.19
CA ASP A 348 -2.88 2.22 12.19
C ASP A 348 -2.27 2.69 13.52
N LYS A 349 -2.88 3.68 14.17
CA LYS A 349 -2.43 4.17 15.48
C LYS A 349 -2.50 3.07 16.54
N TYR A 350 -3.60 2.31 16.57
CA TYR A 350 -3.77 1.18 17.49
C TYR A 350 -2.91 -0.02 17.10
N ALA A 351 -2.86 -0.34 15.80
CA ALA A 351 -2.12 -1.48 15.28
C ALA A 351 -0.62 -1.36 15.58
N LEU A 352 -0.05 -0.15 15.55
CA LEU A 352 1.38 0.07 15.82
C LEU A 352 1.82 -0.50 17.18
N GLY A 353 1.11 -0.19 18.26
CA GLY A 353 1.47 -0.65 19.60
C GLY A 353 1.42 -2.18 19.72
N ILE A 354 0.38 -2.80 19.15
CA ILE A 354 0.21 -4.26 19.15
C ILE A 354 1.24 -4.95 18.26
N ALA A 355 1.53 -4.41 17.08
CA ALA A 355 2.52 -4.96 16.17
C ALA A 355 3.90 -5.06 16.83
N CYS A 356 4.28 -4.07 17.64
CA CYS A 356 5.53 -4.08 18.39
C CYS A 356 5.63 -5.26 19.36
N VAL A 357 4.55 -5.51 20.11
CA VAL A 357 4.48 -6.64 21.04
C VAL A 357 4.55 -7.96 20.28
N LEU A 358 3.77 -8.12 19.20
CA LEU A 358 3.76 -9.37 18.44
C LEU A 358 5.08 -9.65 17.74
N LEU A 359 5.75 -8.63 17.20
CA LEU A 359 7.05 -8.80 16.55
C LEU A 359 8.16 -9.15 17.54
N PHE A 360 8.09 -8.68 18.79
CA PHE A 360 8.95 -9.21 19.86
C PHE A 360 8.72 -10.72 20.07
N PHE A 361 7.46 -11.16 20.13
CA PHE A 361 7.11 -12.58 20.28
C PHE A 361 7.34 -13.43 19.03
N VAL A 362 7.70 -12.81 17.90
CA VAL A 362 8.30 -13.51 16.76
C VAL A 362 9.81 -13.57 16.90
N GLY A 363 10.43 -12.43 17.23
CA GLY A 363 11.88 -12.30 17.22
C GLY A 363 12.60 -13.02 18.35
N ALA A 364 12.16 -12.84 19.60
CA ALA A 364 12.75 -13.49 20.76
C ALA A 364 12.82 -15.03 20.66
N PRO A 365 11.72 -15.75 20.35
CA PRO A 365 11.79 -17.19 20.21
C PRO A 365 12.61 -17.62 18.99
N LEU A 366 12.56 -16.87 17.89
CA LEU A 366 13.34 -17.19 16.70
C LEU A 366 14.85 -17.06 16.95
N GLY A 367 15.26 -16.00 17.66
CA GLY A 367 16.63 -15.83 18.13
C GLY A 367 17.07 -16.98 19.03
N ALA A 368 16.27 -17.34 20.04
CA ALA A 368 16.60 -18.44 20.95
C ALA A 368 16.72 -19.81 20.24
N ILE A 369 16.01 -20.00 19.13
CA ILE A 369 16.06 -21.23 18.35
C ILE A 369 17.32 -21.29 17.47
N ILE A 370 17.72 -20.19 16.82
CA ILE A 370 18.81 -20.16 15.83
C ILE A 370 20.16 -20.08 16.55
N ARG A 371 20.67 -21.25 16.98
CA ARG A 371 21.96 -21.40 17.71
C ARG A 371 23.22 -21.31 16.86
N LYS A 372 23.15 -21.56 15.54
CA LYS A 372 24.34 -21.70 14.67
C LYS A 372 24.17 -20.92 13.37
N GLY A 373 25.07 -19.99 13.10
CA GLY A 373 25.07 -19.18 11.86
C GLY A 373 25.88 -17.88 11.87
N GLY A 374 26.53 -17.54 13.00
CA GLY A 374 27.18 -16.24 13.20
C GLY A 374 26.17 -15.09 13.27
N LEU A 375 26.63 -13.91 13.73
CA LEU A 375 25.78 -12.72 13.95
C LEU A 375 24.93 -12.31 12.73
N GLY A 376 25.33 -12.67 11.50
CA GLY A 376 24.66 -12.24 10.27
C GLY A 376 23.35 -12.98 9.94
N LEU A 377 23.26 -14.30 10.19
CA LEU A 377 22.10 -15.09 9.77
C LEU A 377 20.79 -14.69 10.48
N PRO A 378 20.77 -14.48 11.81
CA PRO A 378 19.56 -14.03 12.50
C PRO A 378 19.09 -12.64 12.01
N ILE A 379 20.03 -11.74 11.68
CA ILE A 379 19.71 -10.43 11.12
C ILE A 379 19.00 -10.56 9.78
N VAL A 380 19.54 -11.36 8.85
CA VAL A 380 18.93 -11.56 7.52
C VAL A 380 17.51 -12.11 7.65
N ILE A 381 17.30 -13.11 8.51
CA ILE A 381 15.98 -13.69 8.74
C ILE A 381 15.02 -12.67 9.34
N GLY A 382 15.49 -11.87 10.31
CA GLY A 382 14.71 -10.78 10.90
C GLY A 382 14.30 -9.73 9.85
N VAL A 383 15.22 -9.32 8.98
CA VAL A 383 14.93 -8.37 7.89
C VAL A 383 13.91 -8.96 6.93
N VAL A 384 14.07 -10.23 6.51
CA VAL A 384 13.10 -10.88 5.60
C VAL A 384 11.71 -10.95 6.22
N LEU A 385 11.60 -11.37 7.48
CA LEU A 385 10.32 -11.42 8.20
C LEU A 385 9.68 -10.04 8.33
N PHE A 386 10.48 -9.01 8.66
CA PHE A 386 9.99 -7.64 8.71
C PHE A 386 9.50 -7.16 7.34
N LEU A 387 10.28 -7.42 6.27
CA LEU A 387 9.89 -7.03 4.91
C LEU A 387 8.60 -7.74 4.48
N THR A 388 8.44 -9.02 4.79
CA THR A 388 7.17 -9.74 4.54
C THR A 388 6.01 -9.09 5.29
N TYR A 389 6.16 -8.82 6.59
CA TYR A 389 5.16 -8.11 7.38
C TYR A 389 4.83 -6.73 6.76
N HIS A 390 5.85 -5.98 6.37
CA HIS A 390 5.71 -4.63 5.84
C HIS A 390 5.02 -4.59 4.47
N PHE A 391 5.46 -5.44 3.53
CA PHE A 391 4.88 -5.49 2.19
C PHE A 391 3.44 -5.97 2.21
N ILE A 392 3.11 -7.00 2.99
CA ILE A 392 1.71 -7.43 3.16
C ILE A 392 0.86 -6.27 3.69
N GLY A 393 1.37 -5.51 4.66
CA GLY A 393 0.71 -4.32 5.17
C GLY A 393 0.48 -3.25 4.08
N ILE A 394 1.49 -2.96 3.26
CA ILE A 394 1.35 -1.99 2.15
C ILE A 394 0.29 -2.45 1.16
N PHE A 395 0.32 -3.70 0.70
CA PHE A 395 -0.66 -4.21 -0.26
C PHE A 395 -2.09 -4.17 0.31
N ALA A 396 -2.26 -4.53 1.57
CA ALA A 396 -3.54 -4.47 2.25
C ALA A 396 -4.09 -3.04 2.36
N LYS A 397 -3.22 -2.08 2.71
CA LYS A 397 -3.58 -0.66 2.79
C LYS A 397 -3.92 -0.07 1.43
N ASN A 398 -3.15 -0.38 0.39
CA ASN A 398 -3.46 0.08 -0.96
C ASN A 398 -4.80 -0.48 -1.46
N GLY A 399 -5.07 -1.76 -1.19
CA GLY A 399 -6.38 -2.37 -1.49
C GLY A 399 -7.53 -1.74 -0.70
N ALA A 400 -7.30 -1.34 0.55
CA ALA A 400 -8.29 -0.65 1.37
C ALA A 400 -8.54 0.78 0.92
N GLU A 401 -7.50 1.51 0.51
CA GLU A 401 -7.59 2.86 -0.03
C GLU A 401 -8.55 2.90 -1.22
N GLU A 402 -8.40 1.96 -2.16
CA GLU A 402 -9.26 1.84 -3.34
C GLU A 402 -10.68 1.30 -3.05
N GLY A 403 -10.96 0.89 -1.82
CA GLY A 403 -12.24 0.29 -1.42
C GLY A 403 -12.40 -1.18 -1.83
N GLY A 404 -11.29 -1.87 -2.15
CA GLY A 404 -11.28 -3.30 -2.45
C GLY A 404 -11.38 -4.19 -1.20
N VAL A 405 -10.87 -3.72 -0.06
CA VAL A 405 -11.04 -4.36 1.26
C VAL A 405 -11.46 -3.32 2.31
N PRO A 406 -12.12 -3.71 3.40
CA PRO A 406 -12.47 -2.78 4.47
C PRO A 406 -11.22 -2.10 5.09
N PRO A 407 -11.26 -0.80 5.45
CA PRO A 407 -10.14 -0.08 6.06
C PRO A 407 -9.56 -0.73 7.32
N PHE A 408 -10.43 -1.34 8.13
CA PHE A 408 -10.03 -2.17 9.27
C PHE A 408 -9.14 -3.34 8.84
N VAL A 409 -9.57 -4.13 7.84
CA VAL A 409 -8.79 -5.28 7.35
C VAL A 409 -7.47 -4.79 6.75
N GLY A 410 -7.49 -3.71 5.96
CA GLY A 410 -6.28 -3.14 5.36
C GLY A 410 -5.19 -2.79 6.38
N SER A 411 -5.59 -2.24 7.53
CA SER A 411 -4.65 -1.80 8.57
C SER A 411 -4.16 -2.94 9.48
N TRP A 412 -4.99 -3.98 9.68
CA TRP A 412 -4.70 -5.06 10.63
C TRP A 412 -4.23 -6.36 9.98
N LEU A 413 -4.33 -6.52 8.65
CA LEU A 413 -4.06 -7.80 7.98
C LEU A 413 -2.68 -8.38 8.30
N SER A 414 -1.63 -7.56 8.23
CA SER A 414 -0.26 -7.99 8.53
C SER A 414 -0.12 -8.42 10.00
N THR A 415 -0.74 -7.69 10.92
CA THR A 415 -0.80 -7.99 12.35
C THR A 415 -1.54 -9.31 12.62
N PHE A 416 -2.66 -9.55 11.94
CA PHE A 416 -3.42 -10.81 12.04
C PHE A 416 -2.66 -12.02 11.52
N ILE A 417 -1.78 -11.86 10.53
CA ILE A 417 -0.92 -12.93 10.03
C ILE A 417 0.23 -13.20 11.02
N ILE A 418 0.82 -12.14 11.59
CA ILE A 418 1.91 -12.26 12.57
C ILE A 418 1.42 -12.81 13.91
N PHE A 419 0.18 -12.53 14.32
CA PHE A 419 -0.38 -13.00 15.59
C PHE A 419 -0.27 -14.52 15.82
N PRO A 420 -0.82 -15.41 14.96
CA PRO A 420 -0.70 -16.85 15.13
C PRO A 420 0.75 -17.33 15.00
N LEU A 421 1.56 -16.68 14.15
CA LEU A 421 2.99 -16.98 14.02
C LEU A 421 3.74 -16.70 15.34
N SER A 422 3.45 -15.58 15.99
CA SER A 422 4.07 -15.20 17.27
C SER A 422 3.76 -16.21 18.38
N ILE A 423 2.50 -16.66 18.48
CA ILE A 423 2.06 -17.68 19.43
C ILE A 423 2.76 -19.01 19.12
N PHE A 424 2.76 -19.42 17.85
CA PHE A 424 3.36 -20.67 17.41
C PHE A 424 4.87 -20.73 17.70
N LEU A 425 5.62 -19.68 17.36
CA LEU A 425 7.07 -19.63 17.60
C LEU A 425 7.39 -19.60 19.09
N THR A 426 6.67 -18.79 19.87
CA THR A 426 6.83 -18.72 21.34
C THR A 426 6.56 -20.07 21.99
N TYR A 427 5.47 -20.74 21.60
CA TYR A 427 5.14 -22.07 22.08
C TYR A 427 6.23 -23.10 21.75
N ARG A 428 6.75 -23.04 20.54
CA ARG A 428 7.78 -23.98 20.09
C ARG A 428 9.12 -23.77 20.80
N ALA A 429 9.55 -22.52 20.93
CA ALA A 429 10.80 -22.18 21.64
C ALA A 429 10.74 -22.61 23.11
N THR A 430 9.55 -22.58 23.72
CA THR A 430 9.34 -23.06 25.10
C THR A 430 9.53 -24.57 25.23
N ARG A 431 9.03 -25.37 24.27
CA ARG A 431 8.95 -26.84 24.41
C ARG A 431 10.23 -27.58 24.01
N ASP A 432 11.35 -26.88 23.81
CA ASP A 432 12.65 -27.47 23.48
C ASP A 432 12.66 -28.49 22.33
N ARG A 433 11.67 -28.40 21.44
CA ARG A 433 11.66 -29.19 20.21
C ARG A 433 12.76 -28.64 19.33
N GLY A 434 13.91 -29.30 19.39
CA GLY A 434 15.16 -28.90 18.74
C GLY A 434 15.03 -28.56 17.25
N LEU A 435 16.10 -27.91 16.78
CA LEU A 435 16.38 -27.31 15.47
C LEU A 435 16.05 -28.12 14.21
N ALA A 436 15.55 -29.35 14.32
CA ALA A 436 15.26 -30.26 13.21
C ALA A 436 14.23 -29.71 12.20
N SER A 437 13.71 -28.49 12.36
CA SER A 437 12.93 -27.81 11.34
C SER A 437 13.33 -26.34 11.01
N PHE A 438 14.46 -25.81 11.48
CA PHE A 438 14.94 -24.51 10.99
C PHE A 438 16.18 -24.64 10.10
N ASP A 439 16.91 -25.76 10.17
CA ASP A 439 17.81 -26.20 9.10
C ASP A 439 17.10 -26.23 7.74
N ILE A 440 15.78 -26.33 7.72
CA ILE A 440 14.91 -26.28 6.53
C ILE A 440 14.96 -24.96 5.77
N VAL A 441 14.90 -23.85 6.51
CA VAL A 441 14.84 -22.49 5.93
C VAL A 441 16.27 -21.97 5.72
N VAL A 442 17.18 -22.40 6.60
CA VAL A 442 18.58 -21.99 6.58
C VAL A 442 19.40 -22.80 5.56
N GLN A 443 19.17 -24.11 5.37
CA GLN A 443 19.96 -24.93 4.42
C GLN A 443 19.90 -24.43 2.98
N PRO A 444 18.74 -24.09 2.37
CA PRO A 444 18.72 -23.59 1.00
C PRO A 444 19.49 -22.27 0.83
N ILE A 445 19.41 -21.38 1.83
CA ILE A 445 20.14 -20.10 1.85
C ILE A 445 21.64 -20.37 2.03
N ARG A 446 22.00 -21.22 2.99
CA ARG A 446 23.38 -21.62 3.27
C ARG A 446 23.99 -22.34 2.07
N ASP A 447 23.27 -23.24 1.42
CA ASP A 447 23.69 -23.96 0.22
C ASP A 447 23.79 -23.02 -0.98
N PHE A 448 22.90 -22.03 -1.12
CA PHE A 448 22.99 -21.01 -2.15
C PHE A 448 24.24 -20.13 -2.00
N PHE A 449 24.56 -19.69 -0.78
CA PHE A 449 25.78 -18.93 -0.50
C PHE A 449 27.05 -19.81 -0.56
N ASN A 450 26.99 -21.05 -0.08
CA ASN A 450 28.11 -21.99 -0.14
C ASN A 450 28.37 -22.53 -1.56
N LYS A 451 27.37 -22.55 -2.46
CA LYS A 451 27.56 -22.91 -3.88
C LYS A 451 28.50 -21.95 -4.61
N ARG A 452 28.69 -20.73 -4.10
CA ARG A 452 29.67 -19.76 -4.62
C ARG A 452 31.03 -19.84 -3.93
N SER A 453 31.10 -20.39 -2.71
CA SER A 453 32.36 -20.50 -1.96
C SER A 453 33.10 -21.82 -2.21
N ASN A 454 32.39 -22.94 -2.42
CA ASN A 454 33.05 -24.26 -2.46
C ASN A 454 33.08 -24.86 -3.86
N LYS A 455 34.04 -24.40 -4.68
CA LYS A 455 34.68 -25.24 -5.70
C LYS A 455 35.97 -25.91 -5.18
N LYS A 456 36.41 -25.65 -3.94
CA LYS A 456 37.70 -26.17 -3.43
C LYS A 456 37.64 -27.16 -2.27
N ASP A 457 36.58 -27.20 -1.46
CA ASP A 457 36.52 -28.13 -0.33
C ASP A 457 35.47 -29.22 -0.56
N ARG A 458 35.86 -30.23 -1.34
CA ARG A 458 35.18 -31.52 -1.48
C ARG A 458 36.12 -32.66 -1.04
N ILE A 459 36.81 -32.51 0.07
CA ILE A 459 37.49 -33.61 0.75
C ILE A 459 37.32 -33.35 2.24
N ASN A 460 36.82 -34.35 2.97
CA ASN A 460 36.60 -34.37 4.43
C ASN A 460 35.31 -33.76 4.97
N SER A 461 34.19 -34.45 4.74
CA SER A 461 33.17 -34.64 5.78
C SER A 461 32.43 -35.96 5.55
N SER A 462 33.17 -37.06 5.64
CA SER A 462 32.62 -38.40 5.78
C SER A 462 32.81 -38.83 7.23
N SER A 463 31.86 -38.50 8.10
CA SER A 463 31.67 -39.24 9.35
C SER A 463 30.41 -38.83 10.09
N ILE A 464 29.63 -39.86 10.42
CA ILE A 464 28.54 -39.97 11.40
C ILE A 464 27.14 -39.54 10.94
N ASP A 465 26.58 -40.27 9.96
CA ASP A 465 25.16 -40.63 9.97
C ASP A 465 25.10 -42.13 10.28
N GLN A 466 24.74 -42.52 11.50
CA GLN A 466 24.37 -43.91 11.79
C GLN A 466 23.08 -44.21 11.03
N GLU A 467 23.17 -45.02 9.97
CA GLU A 467 22.02 -45.68 9.36
C GLU A 467 21.44 -46.69 10.36
N ILE A 468 20.44 -46.26 11.11
CA ILE A 468 19.57 -47.17 11.86
C ILE A 468 18.58 -47.72 10.83
N ASN A 469 18.84 -48.92 10.32
CA ASN A 469 17.84 -49.67 9.55
C ASN A 469 16.72 -50.08 10.50
N ILE A 470 15.56 -49.46 10.34
CA ILE A 470 14.35 -49.76 11.10
C ILE A 470 13.50 -50.71 10.25
N GLU A 471 13.43 -51.99 10.62
CA GLU A 471 12.55 -52.95 9.95
C GLU A 471 11.07 -52.64 10.27
N ILE A 472 10.30 -52.31 9.23
CA ILE A 472 8.85 -52.12 9.29
C ILE A 472 8.19 -53.26 8.51
N GLY A 473 7.08 -53.81 9.00
CA GLY A 473 6.35 -54.87 8.28
C GLY A 473 5.94 -54.42 6.86
N GLN A 474 6.04 -55.33 5.88
CA GLN A 474 5.82 -55.06 4.45
C GLN A 474 4.47 -54.36 4.16
N ASN A 475 3.38 -54.74 4.83
CA ASN A 475 2.07 -54.11 4.64
C ASN A 475 2.06 -52.62 5.03
N THR A 476 2.72 -52.28 6.13
CA THR A 476 2.91 -50.90 6.59
C THR A 476 3.80 -50.10 5.64
N LEU A 477 4.84 -50.71 5.06
CA LEU A 477 5.72 -50.05 4.09
C LEU A 477 4.97 -49.65 2.80
N VAL A 478 4.13 -50.56 2.28
CA VAL A 478 3.29 -50.30 1.09
C VAL A 478 2.32 -49.14 1.33
N GLU A 479 1.71 -49.08 2.51
CA GLU A 479 0.83 -47.99 2.88
C GLU A 479 1.55 -46.64 3.07
N VAL A 480 2.75 -46.65 3.65
CA VAL A 480 3.59 -45.46 3.82
C VAL A 480 4.06 -44.93 2.45
N GLU A 481 4.40 -45.81 1.50
CA GLU A 481 4.74 -45.43 0.13
C GLU A 481 3.54 -44.84 -0.62
N LYS A 482 2.34 -45.38 -0.39
CA LYS A 482 1.10 -44.83 -0.93
C LYS A 482 0.82 -43.43 -0.39
N ASP A 483 0.92 -43.23 0.92
CA ASP A 483 0.72 -41.91 1.55
C ASP A 483 1.76 -40.89 1.08
N ARG A 484 3.01 -41.30 0.88
CA ARG A 484 4.08 -40.46 0.29
C ARG A 484 3.75 -40.05 -1.15
N THR A 485 3.27 -40.98 -1.96
CA THR A 485 2.97 -40.73 -3.38
C THR A 485 1.79 -39.77 -3.49
N ASN A 486 0.72 -40.03 -2.74
CA ASN A 486 -0.43 -39.14 -2.66
C ASN A 486 -0.06 -37.76 -2.08
N PHE A 487 0.88 -37.68 -1.13
CA PHE A 487 1.39 -36.40 -0.63
C PHE A 487 2.11 -35.62 -1.72
N LYS A 488 3.00 -36.27 -2.48
CA LYS A 488 3.77 -35.64 -3.55
C LYS A 488 2.87 -35.10 -4.67
N GLU A 489 1.87 -35.87 -5.10
CA GLU A 489 0.93 -35.46 -6.14
C GLU A 489 0.09 -34.26 -5.70
N ASN A 490 -0.58 -34.37 -4.54
CA ASN A 490 -1.42 -33.28 -4.04
C ASN A 490 -0.60 -32.03 -3.74
N SER A 491 0.59 -32.15 -3.13
CA SER A 491 1.44 -30.99 -2.85
C SER A 491 2.00 -30.34 -4.12
N SER A 492 2.30 -31.11 -5.16
CA SER A 492 2.70 -30.57 -6.47
C SER A 492 1.56 -29.80 -7.14
N LEU A 493 0.32 -30.27 -7.03
CA LEU A 493 -0.86 -29.55 -7.55
C LEU A 493 -1.11 -28.24 -6.81
N VAL A 494 -0.89 -28.22 -5.50
CA VAL A 494 -0.99 -26.98 -4.71
C VAL A 494 0.09 -25.98 -5.12
N PHE A 495 1.32 -26.46 -5.37
CA PHE A 495 2.42 -25.62 -5.86
C PHE A 495 2.11 -25.00 -7.23
N THR A 496 1.60 -25.78 -8.18
CA THR A 496 1.24 -25.28 -9.51
C THR A 496 0.08 -24.31 -9.46
N LEU A 497 -0.97 -24.60 -8.66
CA LEU A 497 -2.10 -23.69 -8.45
C LEU A 497 -1.68 -22.39 -7.79
N PHE A 498 -0.76 -22.43 -6.82
CA PHE A 498 -0.20 -21.23 -6.19
C PHE A 498 0.51 -20.33 -7.21
N LEU A 499 1.38 -20.92 -8.03
CA LEU A 499 2.13 -20.18 -9.05
C LEU A 499 1.20 -19.63 -10.15
N LEU A 500 0.19 -20.39 -10.56
CA LEU A 500 -0.83 -19.96 -11.50
C LEU A 500 -1.62 -18.77 -10.96
N LEU A 501 -2.12 -18.84 -9.73
CA LEU A 501 -2.84 -17.73 -9.08
C LEU A 501 -1.96 -16.49 -8.98
N LEU A 502 -0.68 -16.64 -8.64
CA LEU A 502 0.26 -15.53 -8.54
C LEU A 502 0.52 -14.88 -9.91
N ILE A 503 0.76 -15.67 -10.96
CA ILE A 503 0.97 -15.17 -12.33
C ILE A 503 -0.29 -14.46 -12.84
N VAL A 504 -1.47 -15.06 -12.67
CA VAL A 504 -2.74 -14.47 -13.09
C VAL A 504 -2.95 -13.11 -12.42
N ASN A 505 -2.71 -13.00 -11.12
CA ASN A 505 -2.85 -11.72 -10.41
C ASN A 505 -1.82 -10.67 -10.88
N ILE A 506 -0.57 -11.05 -11.15
CA ILE A 506 0.46 -10.13 -11.69
C ILE A 506 0.09 -9.65 -13.10
N VAL A 507 -0.24 -10.57 -14.00
CA VAL A 507 -0.59 -10.27 -15.39
C VAL A 507 -1.81 -9.35 -15.45
N ILE A 508 -2.83 -9.59 -14.62
CA ILE A 508 -4.01 -8.73 -14.62
C ILE A 508 -3.72 -7.37 -13.97
N THR A 509 -2.87 -7.28 -12.95
CA THR A 509 -2.46 -5.98 -12.40
C THR A 509 -1.74 -5.13 -13.45
N LEU A 510 -0.95 -5.77 -14.32
CA LEU A 510 -0.29 -5.12 -15.46
C LEU A 510 -1.28 -4.68 -16.55
N ILE A 511 -2.26 -5.52 -16.91
CA ILE A 511 -3.23 -5.23 -17.98
C ILE A 511 -4.33 -4.25 -17.52
N SER A 512 -4.76 -4.33 -16.26
CA SER A 512 -5.83 -3.48 -15.70
C SER A 512 -5.44 -2.01 -15.54
N LYS A 513 -4.15 -1.69 -15.70
CA LYS A 513 -3.66 -0.32 -15.78
C LYS A 513 -4.13 0.40 -17.05
N ASP A 514 -4.44 -0.34 -18.12
CA ASP A 514 -4.86 0.20 -19.43
C ASP A 514 -6.26 -0.24 -19.89
N ALA A 515 -6.78 -1.36 -19.41
CA ALA A 515 -8.09 -1.86 -19.82
C ALA A 515 -8.98 -2.11 -18.60
N GLY A 516 -10.15 -1.47 -18.57
CA GLY A 516 -11.20 -1.63 -17.54
C GLY A 516 -11.75 -3.05 -17.47
N GLY A 517 -10.93 -4.00 -17.01
CA GLY A 517 -11.20 -5.42 -16.95
C GLY A 517 -12.35 -5.73 -16.01
N ASN A 518 -13.19 -6.68 -16.43
CA ASN A 518 -14.39 -7.08 -15.73
C ASN A 518 -14.04 -7.74 -14.37
N LYS A 519 -14.03 -6.95 -13.29
CA LYS A 519 -13.67 -7.36 -11.92
C LYS A 519 -14.41 -8.60 -11.43
N THR A 520 -15.60 -8.88 -11.98
CA THR A 520 -16.42 -10.07 -11.69
C THR A 520 -15.78 -11.36 -12.17
N MET A 521 -15.23 -11.40 -13.39
CA MET A 521 -14.56 -12.60 -13.93
C MET A 521 -13.32 -12.96 -13.09
N LEU A 522 -12.64 -11.93 -12.59
CA LEU A 522 -11.45 -12.02 -11.74
C LEU A 522 -11.77 -12.61 -10.36
N LEU A 523 -12.89 -12.20 -9.78
CA LEU A 523 -13.43 -12.77 -8.54
C LEU A 523 -13.81 -14.24 -8.72
N VAL A 524 -14.42 -14.60 -9.84
CA VAL A 524 -14.80 -15.99 -10.14
C VAL A 524 -13.57 -16.88 -10.32
N PHE A 525 -12.56 -16.44 -11.09
CA PHE A 525 -11.32 -17.19 -11.27
C PHE A 525 -10.52 -17.36 -9.97
N ASN A 526 -10.35 -16.29 -9.18
CA ASN A 526 -9.69 -16.40 -7.88
C ASN A 526 -10.50 -17.22 -6.88
N GLY A 527 -11.83 -17.15 -6.92
CA GLY A 527 -12.70 -17.98 -6.10
C GLY A 527 -12.54 -19.46 -6.41
N LEU A 528 -12.68 -19.85 -7.68
CA LEU A 528 -12.53 -21.24 -8.12
C LEU A 528 -11.11 -21.77 -7.90
N GLY A 529 -10.09 -20.97 -8.23
CA GLY A 529 -8.70 -21.30 -8.02
C GLY A 529 -8.36 -21.43 -6.52
N GLY A 530 -8.89 -20.54 -5.68
CA GLY A 530 -8.72 -20.57 -4.24
C GLY A 530 -9.38 -21.78 -3.57
N VAL A 531 -10.59 -22.15 -3.98
CA VAL A 531 -11.28 -23.37 -3.50
C VAL A 531 -10.51 -24.63 -3.89
N SER A 532 -10.05 -24.69 -5.15
CA SER A 532 -9.23 -25.82 -5.63
C SER A 532 -7.92 -25.92 -4.85
N TYR A 533 -7.24 -24.79 -4.67
CA TYR A 533 -6.03 -24.67 -3.86
C TYR A 533 -6.25 -25.19 -2.44
N LEU A 534 -7.28 -24.70 -1.74
CA LEU A 534 -7.62 -25.12 -0.38
C LEU A 534 -7.93 -26.62 -0.29
N THR A 535 -8.66 -27.16 -1.26
CA THR A 535 -9.03 -28.58 -1.29
C THR A 535 -7.80 -29.47 -1.39
N PHE A 536 -6.90 -29.19 -2.34
CA PHE A 536 -5.65 -29.96 -2.48
C PHE A 536 -4.67 -29.71 -1.34
N PHE A 537 -4.66 -28.51 -0.76
CA PHE A 537 -3.86 -28.16 0.40
C PHE A 537 -4.27 -29.00 1.63
N ILE A 538 -5.58 -29.11 1.88
CA ILE A 538 -6.13 -29.95 2.94
C ILE A 538 -5.83 -31.43 2.69
N LYS A 539 -6.00 -31.93 1.46
CA LYS A 539 -5.63 -33.32 1.10
C LYS A 539 -4.14 -33.58 1.33
N SER A 540 -3.28 -32.65 0.91
CA SER A 540 -1.83 -32.75 1.12
C SER A 540 -1.49 -32.79 2.62
N TYR A 541 -2.15 -31.97 3.44
CA TYR A 541 -1.99 -32.00 4.89
C TYR A 541 -2.37 -33.36 5.51
N PHE A 542 -3.52 -33.93 5.13
CA PHE A 542 -3.95 -35.23 5.66
C PHE A 542 -3.02 -36.37 5.23
N ASN A 543 -2.55 -36.35 3.98
CA ASN A 543 -1.61 -37.37 3.51
C ASN A 543 -0.28 -37.30 4.28
N LEU A 544 0.20 -36.09 4.52
CA LEU A 544 1.40 -35.86 5.33
C LEU A 544 1.20 -36.30 6.79
N LYS A 545 0.04 -36.00 7.37
CA LYS A 545 -0.32 -36.44 8.72
C LYS A 545 -0.37 -37.97 8.80
N ASN A 546 -1.01 -38.63 7.85
CA ASN A 546 -1.12 -40.09 7.81
C ASN A 546 0.25 -40.77 7.66
N PHE A 547 1.09 -40.24 6.76
CA PHE A 547 2.47 -40.69 6.58
C PHE A 547 3.25 -40.68 7.92
N TYR A 548 3.21 -39.57 8.65
CA TYR A 548 3.93 -39.47 9.92
C TYR A 548 3.26 -40.21 11.08
N THR A 549 1.93 -40.32 11.09
CA THR A 549 1.20 -41.10 12.11
C THR A 549 1.57 -42.58 12.04
N LYS A 550 1.79 -43.12 10.83
CA LYS A 550 2.23 -44.51 10.62
C LYS A 550 3.71 -44.74 10.95
N LEU A 551 4.50 -43.68 11.00
CA LEU A 551 5.93 -43.69 11.36
C LEU A 551 6.18 -43.22 12.79
N LYS A 552 5.11 -43.08 13.57
CA LYS A 552 5.15 -42.56 14.93
C LYS A 552 5.97 -43.49 15.83
N GLY A 553 7.02 -42.94 16.43
CA GLY A 553 7.97 -43.70 17.26
C GLY A 553 9.21 -44.20 16.51
N LEU A 554 9.21 -44.18 15.17
CA LEU A 554 10.35 -44.59 14.34
C LEU A 554 11.16 -43.38 13.84
N ILE A 555 10.48 -42.25 13.57
CA ILE A 555 11.11 -41.02 13.07
C ILE A 555 10.53 -39.79 13.78
N ASN A 556 11.33 -38.74 13.93
CA ASN A 556 10.89 -37.45 14.44
C ASN A 556 9.91 -36.75 13.50
N GLU A 557 8.62 -36.74 13.88
CA GLU A 557 7.55 -36.06 13.15
C GLU A 557 7.82 -34.55 13.00
N PRO A 558 7.73 -33.98 11.79
CA PRO A 558 7.78 -32.54 11.60
C PRO A 558 6.51 -31.87 12.14
N SER A 559 6.59 -30.59 12.45
CA SER A 559 5.45 -29.82 12.95
C SER A 559 4.38 -29.65 11.86
N LEU A 560 3.32 -30.46 11.86
CA LEU A 560 2.21 -30.35 10.91
C LEU A 560 1.49 -28.97 10.96
N ILE A 561 1.56 -28.28 12.11
CA ILE A 561 1.04 -26.92 12.28
C ILE A 561 1.79 -25.90 11.39
N LEU A 562 3.08 -26.11 11.15
CA LEU A 562 3.88 -25.24 10.27
C LEU A 562 3.41 -25.35 8.82
N PHE A 563 3.01 -26.55 8.39
CA PHE A 563 2.40 -26.77 7.08
C PHE A 563 1.13 -25.93 6.93
N LEU A 564 0.26 -25.89 7.95
CA LEU A 564 -0.98 -25.09 7.91
C LEU A 564 -0.73 -23.58 7.90
N ILE A 565 0.14 -23.08 8.79
CA ILE A 565 0.36 -21.64 8.98
C ILE A 565 1.15 -21.02 7.82
N LEU A 566 2.27 -21.62 7.44
CA LEU A 566 3.11 -21.10 6.35
C LEU A 566 2.65 -21.57 4.98
N GLY A 567 1.89 -22.66 4.91
CA GLY A 567 1.43 -23.21 3.65
C GLY A 567 0.44 -22.33 2.92
N ILE A 568 -0.30 -21.45 3.60
CA ILE A 568 -1.21 -20.52 2.92
C ILE A 568 -0.45 -19.36 2.26
N PRO A 569 0.41 -18.59 2.96
CA PRO A 569 1.11 -17.45 2.35
C PRO A 569 2.40 -17.82 1.60
N LEU A 570 3.04 -18.95 1.93
CA LEU A 570 4.41 -19.29 1.48
C LEU A 570 4.53 -20.77 1.05
N PHE A 571 3.51 -21.30 0.37
CA PHE A 571 3.49 -22.70 -0.05
C PHE A 571 4.72 -23.17 -0.83
N PRO A 572 5.33 -22.39 -1.76
CA PRO A 572 6.54 -22.80 -2.46
C PRO A 572 7.66 -23.27 -1.54
N ILE A 573 7.88 -22.56 -0.43
CA ILE A 573 8.92 -22.88 0.55
C ILE A 573 8.54 -24.16 1.31
N VAL A 574 7.27 -24.26 1.72
CA VAL A 574 6.72 -25.42 2.43
C VAL A 574 6.77 -26.69 1.58
N TYR A 575 6.44 -26.60 0.29
CA TYR A 575 6.44 -27.69 -0.68
C TYR A 575 7.82 -28.36 -0.78
N PHE A 576 8.86 -27.58 -1.11
CA PHE A 576 10.21 -28.12 -1.25
C PHE A 576 10.71 -28.74 0.05
N PHE A 577 10.37 -28.13 1.19
CA PHE A 577 10.74 -28.67 2.48
C PHE A 577 10.15 -30.05 2.75
N TYR A 578 8.82 -30.16 2.81
CA TYR A 578 8.19 -31.41 3.23
C TYR A 578 8.40 -32.52 2.22
N ASN A 579 8.49 -32.20 0.92
CA ASN A 579 8.78 -33.19 -0.11
C ASN A 579 10.20 -33.76 0.05
N ASN A 580 11.22 -32.92 0.30
CA ASN A 580 12.58 -33.39 0.55
C ASN A 580 12.67 -34.22 1.83
N ARG A 581 11.97 -33.82 2.89
CA ARG A 581 12.00 -34.53 4.17
C ARG A 581 11.31 -35.88 4.11
N VAL A 582 10.11 -35.96 3.55
CA VAL A 582 9.39 -37.23 3.35
C VAL A 582 10.25 -38.21 2.55
N ASN A 583 10.99 -37.74 1.54
CA ASN A 583 11.92 -38.58 0.79
C ASN A 583 13.14 -39.05 1.61
N LYS A 584 13.68 -38.21 2.50
CA LYS A 584 14.78 -38.59 3.41
C LYS A 584 14.30 -39.58 4.47
N ASP A 585 13.14 -39.32 5.06
CA ASP A 585 12.55 -40.15 6.11
C ASP A 585 12.15 -41.53 5.55
N LEU A 586 11.60 -41.59 4.34
CA LEU A 586 11.30 -42.86 3.65
C LEU A 586 12.56 -43.69 3.34
N LYS A 587 13.70 -43.04 3.07
CA LYS A 587 14.98 -43.72 2.82
C LYS A 587 15.59 -44.33 4.08
N LYS A 588 15.21 -43.88 5.29
CA LYS A 588 15.74 -44.40 6.56
C LYS A 588 15.03 -45.66 7.05
N ILE A 589 13.89 -45.99 6.43
CA ILE A 589 13.01 -47.10 6.81
C ILE A 589 12.87 -48.15 5.70
N ARG A 590 13.58 -47.93 4.60
CA ARG A 590 13.92 -48.95 3.60
C ARG A 590 15.30 -49.45 3.93
#